data_AF-A0A525IKZ4-F1
#
_entry.id   AF-A0A525IKZ4-F1
#
_cell.length_a   1.000
_cell.length_b   1.000
_cell.length_c   1.000
_cell.angle_alpha   90.00
_cell.angle_beta   90.00
_cell.angle_gamma   90.00
#
_symmetry.space_group_name_H-M   'P 1'
#
loop_
_entity.id
_entity.type
_entity.pdbx_description
1 polymer ?
#
loop_
_entity_poly.entity_id
_entity_poly.type
_entity_poly.pdbx_seq_one_letter_code
_entity_poly.pdbx_strand_id
1 'polypeptide(L)'
;MDNDELDAAILSHTRIRWLKVARIACDVLDEMNLPISDNEVEIVMVRMQALVARSALLAAGDMIRPRYSEIRLPGAEDVARDERGS
;
A
#
# COMPACT_ATOMS: atom_id res chain seq x y z
N MET A 1 -9.98 0.30 14.75
CA MET A 1 -8.62 0.01 14.29
C MET A 1 -7.86 1.30 14.31
N ASP A 2 -6.63 1.31 14.83
CA ASP A 2 -5.79 2.49 14.75
C ASP A 2 -5.14 2.59 13.34
N ASN A 3 -4.99 3.82 12.84
CA ASN A 3 -4.45 4.02 11.49
C ASN A 3 -2.96 3.62 11.40
N ASP A 4 -2.21 3.75 12.50
CA ASP A 4 -0.79 3.42 12.49
C ASP A 4 -0.58 1.89 12.50
N GLU A 5 -1.43 1.14 13.20
CA GLU A 5 -1.46 -0.33 13.14
C GLU A 5 -1.76 -0.83 11.72
N LEU A 6 -2.73 -0.21 11.05
CA LEU A 6 -3.08 -0.58 9.67
C LEU A 6 -1.96 -0.25 8.68
N ASP A 7 -1.37 0.95 8.81
CA ASP A 7 -0.23 1.35 7.98
C ASP A 7 0.96 0.39 8.17
N ALA A 8 1.23 -0.02 9.41
CA ALA A 8 2.29 -0.98 9.72
C ALA A 8 2.03 -2.35 9.07
N ALA A 9 0.79 -2.85 9.14
CA ALA A 9 0.39 -4.10 8.47
C ALA A 9 0.53 -4.00 6.94
N ILE A 10 0.09 -2.89 6.34
CA ILE A 10 0.27 -2.68 4.89
C ILE A 10 1.75 -2.73 4.51
N LEU A 11 2.60 -2.02 5.25
CA LEU A 11 4.04 -1.99 5.00
C LEU A 11 4.69 -3.37 5.20
N SER A 12 4.25 -4.15 6.20
CA SER A 12 4.78 -5.49 6.47
C SER A 12 4.48 -6.50 5.35
N HIS A 13 3.36 -6.33 4.64
CA HIS A 13 2.99 -7.15 3.48
C HIS A 13 3.60 -6.66 2.16
N THR A 14 4.02 -5.40 2.12
CA THR A 14 4.60 -4.85 0.90
C THR A 14 6.07 -5.27 0.75
N ARG A 15 6.58 -5.30 -0.49
CA ARG A 15 7.96 -5.69 -0.84
C ARG A 15 8.55 -4.69 -1.82
N ILE A 16 9.86 -4.80 -2.07
CA ILE A 16 10.56 -3.98 -3.07
C ILE A 16 10.09 -4.32 -4.51
N ARG A 17 9.53 -5.50 -4.74
CA ARG A 17 8.86 -5.84 -6.01
C ARG A 17 7.43 -5.32 -6.03
N TRP A 18 6.93 -5.00 -7.23
CA TRP A 18 5.53 -4.66 -7.45
C TRP A 18 4.61 -5.81 -7.04
N LEU A 19 3.60 -5.48 -6.24
CA LEU A 19 2.56 -6.40 -5.78
C LEU A 19 1.19 -5.80 -6.08
N LYS A 20 0.23 -6.66 -6.47
CA LYS A 20 -1.14 -6.25 -6.73
C LYS A 20 -1.76 -5.66 -5.47
N VAL A 21 -2.34 -4.48 -5.59
CA VAL A 21 -2.99 -3.78 -4.48
C VAL A 21 -4.11 -4.63 -3.86
N ALA A 22 -4.96 -5.26 -4.70
CA ALA A 22 -6.01 -6.16 -4.22
C ALA A 22 -5.47 -7.34 -3.39
N ARG A 23 -4.27 -7.85 -3.73
CA ARG A 23 -3.64 -8.94 -2.98
C ARG A 23 -3.22 -8.46 -1.59
N ILE A 24 -2.57 -7.31 -1.51
CA ILE A 24 -2.14 -6.73 -0.22
C ILE A 24 -3.35 -6.42 0.65
N ALA A 25 -4.43 -5.89 0.07
CA ALA A 25 -5.66 -5.63 0.84
C ALA A 25 -6.22 -6.91 1.48
N CYS A 26 -6.32 -8.01 0.73
CA CYS A 26 -6.76 -9.28 1.30
C CYS A 26 -5.80 -9.82 2.36
N ASP A 27 -4.49 -9.76 2.14
CA ASP A 27 -3.49 -10.28 3.07
C ASP A 27 -3.47 -9.50 4.40
N VAL A 28 -3.65 -8.18 4.34
CA VAL A 28 -3.77 -7.31 5.53
C VAL A 28 -5.04 -7.63 6.32
N LEU A 29 -6.18 -7.77 5.64
CA LEU A 29 -7.45 -8.10 6.33
C LEU A 29 -7.39 -9.49 6.98
N ASP A 30 -6.76 -10.45 6.32
CA ASP A 30 -6.55 -11.80 6.86
C ASP A 30 -5.65 -11.76 8.12
N GLU A 31 -4.53 -11.05 8.08
CA GLU A 31 -3.64 -10.87 9.25
C GLU A 31 -4.38 -10.24 10.44
N MET A 32 -5.24 -9.25 10.16
CA MET A 32 -6.00 -8.53 11.18
C MET A 32 -7.26 -9.28 11.64
N ASN A 33 -7.52 -10.49 11.11
CA ASN A 33 -8.73 -11.28 11.36
C ASN A 33 -10.03 -10.50 11.07
N LEU A 34 -10.04 -9.75 9.97
CA LEU A 34 -11.17 -8.94 9.52
C LEU A 34 -11.86 -9.56 8.30
N PRO A 35 -13.17 -9.32 8.15
CA PRO A 35 -13.90 -9.82 7.00
C PRO A 35 -13.42 -9.14 5.72
N ILE A 36 -13.19 -9.93 4.67
CA ILE A 36 -12.97 -9.41 3.32
C ILE A 36 -14.32 -8.93 2.78
N SER A 37 -14.63 -7.66 3.03
CA SER A 37 -15.82 -6.96 2.56
C SER A 37 -15.44 -5.68 1.82
N ASP A 38 -16.33 -5.17 0.97
CA ASP A 38 -16.06 -3.97 0.16
C ASP A 38 -15.66 -2.77 1.05
N ASN A 39 -16.32 -2.59 2.19
CA ASN A 39 -16.01 -1.51 3.14
C ASN A 39 -14.61 -1.65 3.73
N GLU A 40 -14.24 -2.84 4.20
CA GLU A 40 -12.92 -3.08 4.79
C GLU A 40 -11.81 -2.94 3.74
N VAL A 41 -12.06 -3.44 2.53
CA VAL A 41 -11.14 -3.24 1.40
C VAL A 41 -10.99 -1.74 1.09
N GLU A 42 -12.07 -0.97 1.05
CA GLU A 42 -12.01 0.47 0.81
C GLU A 42 -11.18 1.20 1.87
N ILE A 43 -11.30 0.84 3.15
CA ILE A 43 -10.50 1.41 4.24
C ILE A 43 -9.00 1.14 4.00
N VAL A 44 -8.63 -0.10 3.71
CA VAL A 44 -7.24 -0.48 3.43
C VAL A 44 -6.69 0.26 2.19
N MET A 45 -7.53 0.43 1.17
CA MET A 45 -7.20 1.16 -0.06
C MET A 45 -6.90 2.64 0.20
N VAL A 46 -7.75 3.31 0.99
CA VAL A 46 -7.56 4.71 1.39
C VAL A 46 -6.24 4.87 2.13
N ARG A 47 -5.89 3.92 3.01
CA ARG A 47 -4.59 3.93 3.70
C ARG A 47 -3.41 3.74 2.77
N MET A 48 -3.49 2.82 1.81
CA MET A 48 -2.45 2.66 0.78
C MET A 48 -2.25 3.94 -0.04
N GLN A 49 -3.32 4.63 -0.40
CA GLN A 49 -3.24 5.92 -1.09
C GLN A 49 -2.55 6.99 -0.23
N ALA A 50 -2.86 7.05 1.07
CA ALA A 50 -2.18 7.95 2.00
C ALA A 50 -0.68 7.64 2.13
N LEU A 51 -0.32 6.34 2.17
CA LEU A 51 1.07 5.89 2.17
C LEU A 51 1.82 6.28 0.90
N VAL A 52 1.17 6.18 -0.25
CA VAL A 52 1.72 6.63 -1.54
C VAL A 52 1.89 8.15 -1.57
N ALA A 53 0.91 8.90 -1.07
CA ALA A 53 0.96 10.36 -1.04
C ALA A 53 2.11 10.91 -0.18
N ARG A 54 2.57 10.16 0.83
CA ARG A 54 3.73 10.50 1.66
C ARG A 54 5.03 9.79 1.26
N SER A 55 5.06 9.19 0.06
CA SER A 55 6.22 8.47 -0.49
C SER A 55 6.69 7.27 0.33
N ALA A 56 5.88 6.77 1.27
CA ALA A 56 6.17 5.54 2.01
C ALA A 56 5.96 4.29 1.13
N LEU A 57 5.15 4.42 0.08
CA LEU A 57 4.94 3.44 -0.98
C LEU A 57 5.04 4.11 -2.34
N LEU A 58 5.41 3.33 -3.34
CA LEU A 58 5.29 3.72 -4.75
C LEU A 58 4.10 2.98 -5.35
N ALA A 59 3.37 3.66 -6.23
CA ALA A 59 2.23 3.09 -6.94
C ALA A 59 2.43 3.11 -8.46
N ALA A 60 1.88 2.10 -9.12
CA ALA A 60 1.75 2.02 -10.57
C ALA A 60 0.30 1.66 -10.93
N GLY A 61 -0.28 2.41 -11.89
CA GLY A 61 -1.67 2.26 -12.31
C GLY A 61 -2.62 3.25 -11.63
N ASP A 62 -3.89 2.85 -11.50
CA ASP A 62 -4.97 3.67 -10.96
C ASP A 62 -5.40 3.12 -9.58
N MET A 63 -4.98 3.78 -8.51
CA MET A 63 -5.28 3.34 -7.12
C MET A 63 -6.77 3.35 -6.76
N ILE A 64 -7.66 3.84 -7.63
CA ILE A 64 -9.12 3.70 -7.50
C ILE A 64 -9.57 2.29 -7.95
N ARG A 65 -8.77 1.61 -8.78
CA ARG A 65 -9.06 0.30 -9.38
C ARG A 65 -8.05 -0.77 -8.91
N PRO A 66 -8.21 -1.33 -7.69
CA PRO A 66 -7.19 -2.16 -7.04
C PRO A 66 -6.72 -3.40 -7.80
N ARG A 67 -7.58 -3.98 -8.65
CA ARG A 67 -7.23 -5.17 -9.46
C ARG A 67 -6.23 -4.86 -10.57
N TYR A 68 -6.12 -3.60 -10.98
CA TYR A 68 -5.27 -3.14 -12.07
C TYR A 68 -4.06 -2.33 -11.61
N SER A 69 -3.84 -2.27 -10.30
CA SER A 69 -2.86 -1.38 -9.68
C SER A 69 -1.91 -2.15 -8.80
N GLU A 70 -0.71 -1.61 -8.70
CA GLU A 70 0.42 -2.25 -8.03
C GLU A 70 1.09 -1.26 -7.09
N ILE A 71 1.58 -1.76 -5.97
CA ILE A 71 2.39 -1.01 -5.02
C ILE A 71 3.69 -1.74 -4.70
N ARG A 72 4.70 -0.98 -4.29
CA ARG A 72 5.96 -1.51 -3.74
C ARG A 72 6.56 -0.56 -2.72
N LEU A 73 7.48 -1.09 -1.91
CA LEU A 73 8.36 -0.29 -1.09
C LEU A 73 9.36 0.48 -2.00
N PRO A 74 9.71 1.72 -1.63
CA PRO A 74 10.82 2.44 -2.27
C PRO A 74 12.12 1.63 -2.13
N GLY A 75 12.91 1.55 -3.20
CA GLY A 75 14.25 1.00 -3.19
C GLY A 75 15.30 2.10 -3.04
N ALA A 76 16.56 1.72 -2.82
CA ALA A 76 17.67 2.68 -2.71
C ALA A 76 17.79 3.62 -3.92
N GLU A 77 17.47 3.12 -5.12
CA GLU A 77 17.50 3.90 -6.36
C GLU A 77 16.38 4.95 -6.45
N ASP A 78 15.27 4.74 -5.75
CA ASP A 78 14.15 5.69 -5.72
C ASP A 78 14.44 6.85 -4.75
N VAL A 79 15.04 6.55 -3.60
CA VAL A 79 15.42 7.56 -2.60
C VAL A 79 16.48 8.51 -3.15
N ALA A 80 17.48 7.99 -3.87
CA ALA A 80 18.54 8.79 -4.48
C ALA A 80 18.08 9.69 -5.66
N ARG A 81 16.83 9.55 -6.12
CA ARG A 81 16.22 10.45 -7.11
C ARG A 81 15.50 11.62 -6.45
N ASP A 82 14.94 11.43 -5.26
CA ASP A 82 14.25 12.47 -4.50
C ASP A 82 15.25 13.54 -4.01
N GLU A 83 16.43 13.11 -3.52
CA GLU A 83 17.48 14.00 -3.00
C GLU A 83 18.22 14.82 -4.07
N ARG A 84 18.06 14.50 -5.36
CA ARG A 84 18.66 15.26 -6.48
C ARG A 84 17.70 16.25 -7.12
N GLY A 85 16.46 16.31 -6.62
CA GLY A 85 15.42 17.25 -7.04
C GLY A 85 14.98 18.14 -5.88
N SER A 86 15.88 18.96 -5.35
CA SER A 86 15.55 20.11 -4.48
C SER A 86 16.45 21.29 -4.82
#